data_AF-A0A7J3NSF4-F1
#
_entry.id   AF-A0A7J3NSF4-F1
#
_cell.length_a   1.000
_cell.length_b   1.000
_cell.length_c   1.000
_cell.angle_alpha   90.00
_cell.angle_beta   90.00
_cell.angle_gamma   90.00
#
_symmetry.space_group_name_H-M   'P 1'
#
loop_
_entity.id
_entity.type
_entity.pdbx_description
1 polymer ?
#
loop_
_entity_poly.entity_id
_entity_poly.type
_entity_poly.pdbx_seq_one_letter_code
_entity_poly.pdbx_strand_id
1 'polypeptide(L)' 'MKFETFRRTLRGGGPISLKASSRTKREGSVMTVAKTEVLTMAPTTPICEAMKLTAERKIRRIPVADPPQT' A
#
# COMPACT_ATOMS: atom_id res chain seq x y z
N MET A 1 -9.48 -9.69 11.89
CA MET A 1 -8.20 -9.77 12.63
C MET A 1 -7.79 -8.35 12.98
N LYS A 2 -7.92 -7.94 14.25
CA LYS A 2 -7.71 -6.57 14.73
C LYS A 2 -6.25 -6.40 15.16
N PHE A 3 -5.55 -5.39 14.67
CA PHE A 3 -4.21 -5.06 15.15
C PHE A 3 -4.34 -4.35 16.50
N GLU A 4 -4.24 -5.13 17.57
CA GLU A 4 -4.17 -4.63 18.95
C GLU A 4 -2.95 -3.71 19.05
N THR A 5 -3.19 -2.41 19.22
CA THR A 5 -2.09 -1.46 19.36
C THR A 5 -1.53 -1.65 20.76
N PHE A 6 -0.33 -2.22 20.85
CA PHE A 6 0.35 -2.49 22.12
C PHE A 6 0.53 -1.17 22.89
N ARG A 7 -0.39 -0.90 23.81
CA ARG A 7 -0.37 0.28 24.68
C ARG A 7 0.77 0.12 25.67
N ARG A 8 1.93 0.66 25.31
CA ARG A 8 3.04 0.90 26.24
C ARG A 8 2.54 1.89 27.29
N THR A 9 2.20 1.42 28.48
CA THR A 9 2.07 2.26 29.67
C THR A 9 3.46 2.44 30.28
N LEU A 10 3.79 3.65 30.75
CA LEU A 10 4.98 3.84 31.59
C LEU A 10 4.69 3.21 32.96
N ARG A 11 5.69 2.56 33.55
CA ARG A 11 5.65 2.14 34.97
C ARG A 11 5.36 3.38 35.81
N GLY A 12 4.11 3.55 36.25
CA GLY A 12 3.64 4.77 36.91
C GLY A 12 2.19 5.19 36.54
N GLY A 13 1.54 4.55 35.56
CA GLY A 13 0.08 4.65 35.38
C GLY A 13 -0.46 5.99 34.85
N GLY A 14 0.39 6.92 34.44
CA GLY A 14 -0.04 8.18 33.83
C GLY A 14 -0.40 8.03 32.34
N PRO A 15 -1.40 8.79 31.82
CA PRO A 15 -1.71 8.80 30.40
C PRO A 15 -0.55 9.40 29.62
N ILE A 16 0.02 8.64 28.67
CA ILE A 16 1.02 9.17 27.74
C ILE A 16 0.29 10.11 26.78
N SER A 17 0.49 11.41 26.95
CA SER A 17 0.17 12.40 25.92
C SER A 17 1.23 12.31 24.81
N LEU A 18 1.07 11.33 23.93
CA LEU A 18 1.79 11.35 22.65
C LEU A 18 1.31 12.60 21.93
N LYS A 19 2.10 13.69 21.96
CA LYS A 19 1.87 14.85 21.09
C LYS A 19 1.73 14.28 19.69
N ALA A 20 0.53 14.37 19.13
CA ALA A 20 0.26 13.91 17.78
C ALA A 20 1.25 14.66 16.89
N SER A 21 2.32 13.96 16.46
CA SER A 21 3.26 14.51 15.50
C SER A 21 2.42 15.04 14.35
N SER A 22 2.60 16.31 14.00
CA SER A 22 1.82 16.96 12.95
C SER A 22 1.70 15.98 11.79
N ARG A 23 0.47 15.69 11.35
CA ARG A 23 0.18 14.90 10.14
C ARG A 23 0.62 15.69 8.90
N THR A 24 1.82 16.25 8.91
CA THR A 24 2.51 16.65 7.70
C THR A 24 2.63 15.39 6.88
N LYS A 25 2.07 15.43 5.67
CA LYS A 25 2.05 14.36 4.68
C LYS A 25 3.49 14.10 4.22
N ARG A 26 4.31 13.51 5.10
CA ARG A 26 5.62 13.00 4.73
C ARG A 26 5.33 11.77 3.89
N GLU A 27 5.83 11.78 2.65
CA GLU A 27 5.84 10.57 1.84
C GLU A 27 6.46 9.46 2.69
N GLY A 28 5.73 8.34 2.84
CA GLY A 28 6.19 7.25 3.70
C GLY A 28 7.56 6.77 3.22
N SER A 29 8.39 6.24 4.12
CA SER A 29 9.75 5.78 3.77
C SER A 29 9.76 4.82 2.57
N VAL A 30 8.70 4.02 2.40
CA VAL A 30 8.51 3.08 1.28
C VAL A 30 8.33 3.78 -0.08
N MET A 31 7.74 4.98 -0.10
CA MET A 31 7.49 5.74 -1.34
C MET A 31 8.78 6.21 -2.02
N THR A 32 9.91 6.19 -1.32
CA THR A 32 11.23 6.48 -1.92
C THR A 32 11.67 5.41 -2.92
N VAL A 33 11.15 4.18 -2.80
CA VAL A 33 11.48 3.04 -3.67
C VAL A 33 10.28 2.64 -4.53
N ALA A 34 9.06 2.88 -4.05
CA ALA A 34 7.83 2.53 -4.76
C ALA A 34 7.46 3.55 -5.84
N LYS A 35 6.65 3.11 -6.81
CA LYS A 35 6.10 3.95 -7.87
C LYS A 35 4.58 4.06 -7.73
N THR A 36 4.05 5.28 -7.80
CA THR A 36 2.61 5.53 -7.68
C THR A 36 1.85 5.12 -8.93
N GLU A 37 2.41 5.42 -10.10
CA GLU A 37 1.84 5.03 -11.38
C GLU A 37 2.25 3.59 -11.72
N VAL A 38 1.27 2.69 -11.64
CA VAL A 38 1.44 1.27 -11.92
C VAL A 38 0.50 0.86 -13.04
N LEU A 39 1.00 0.02 -13.95
CA LEU A 39 0.15 -0.66 -14.92
C LEU A 39 -0.67 -1.73 -14.17
N THR A 40 -1.99 -1.60 -14.19
CA THR A 40 -2.92 -2.59 -13.65
C THR A 40 -3.67 -3.28 -14.79
N MET A 41 -4.20 -4.48 -14.52
CA MET A 41 -5.15 -5.15 -15.41
C MET A 41 -6.49 -5.36 -14.71
N ALA A 42 -7.56 -5.45 -15.49
CA ALA A 42 -8.87 -5.84 -14.97
C ALA A 42 -8.92 -7.35 -14.72
N PRO A 43 -9.77 -7.83 -13.79
CA PRO A 43 -9.94 -9.28 -13.55
C PRO A 43 -10.51 -10.04 -14.76
N THR A 44 -11.16 -9.33 -15.67
CA THR A 44 -11.76 -9.89 -16.89
C THR A 44 -10.79 -9.96 -18.08
N THR A 45 -9.57 -9.41 -17.95
CA THR A 45 -8.56 -9.43 -19.01
C THR A 45 -8.08 -10.86 -19.25
N PRO A 46 -8.05 -11.34 -20.51
CA PRO A 46 -7.62 -12.71 -20.82
C PRO A 46 -6.12 -12.90 -20.57
N ILE A 47 -5.76 -14.14 -20.18
CA ILE A 47 -4.38 -14.50 -19.80
C ILE A 47 -3.39 -14.24 -20.93
N CYS A 48 -3.78 -14.49 -22.19
CA CYS A 48 -2.91 -14.26 -23.34
C CYS A 48 -2.51 -12.79 -23.50
N GLU A 49 -3.40 -11.85 -23.19
CA GLU A 49 -3.08 -10.42 -23.24
C GLU A 49 -2.20 -10.00 -22.06
N ALA A 50 -2.47 -10.53 -20.88
CA ALA A 50 -1.59 -10.34 -19.72
C ALA A 50 -0.16 -10.81 -19.97
N MET A 51 0.01 -11.96 -20.66
CA MET A 51 1.32 -12.48 -21.05
C MET A 51 2.04 -11.59 -22.07
N LYS A 52 1.31 -11.05 -23.05
CA LYS A 52 1.89 -10.11 -24.02
C LYS A 52 2.37 -8.83 -23.32
N LEU A 53 1.53 -8.24 -22.47
CA LEU A 53 1.86 -7.01 -21.74
C LEU A 53 3.05 -7.17 -20.79
N THR A 54 3.14 -8.30 -20.08
CA THR A 54 4.29 -8.58 -19.19
C THR A 54 5.60 -8.72 -19.97
N ALA A 55 5.57 -9.42 -21.11
CA ALA A 55 6.72 -9.59 -21.98
C ALA A 55 7.18 -8.25 -22.60
N GLU A 56 6.24 -7.47 -23.13
CA GLU A 56 6.51 -6.15 -23.74
C GLU A 56 7.10 -5.17 -22.73
N ARG A 57 6.54 -5.10 -21.52
CA ARG A 57 7.00 -4.18 -20.48
C ARG A 57 8.18 -4.71 -19.65
N LYS A 58 8.67 -5.92 -19.94
CA LYS A 58 9.78 -6.60 -19.23
C LYS A 58 9.55 -6.71 -17.73
N ILE A 59 8.30 -6.90 -17.32
CA ILE A 59 7.91 -7.07 -15.92
C ILE A 59 7.41 -8.49 -15.68
N ARG A 60 7.74 -9.05 -14.52
CA ARG A 60 7.37 -10.42 -14.17
C ARG A 60 5.99 -10.53 -13.51
N ARG A 61 5.41 -9.41 -13.07
CA ARG A 61 4.15 -9.37 -12.31
C ARG A 61 3.37 -8.13 -12.72
N ILE A 62 2.06 -8.28 -12.84
CA ILE A 62 1.11 -7.17 -13.04
C ILE A 62 0.04 -7.29 -11.95
N PRO A 63 -0.25 -6.21 -11.21
CA PRO A 63 -1.38 -6.18 -10.28
C PRO A 63 -2.71 -6.25 -11.03
N VAL A 64 -3.60 -7.10 -10.54
CA VAL A 64 -5.01 -7.15 -10.95
C VAL A 64 -5.80 -6.26 -10.00
N ALA A 65 -6.52 -5.28 -10.53
CA ALA A 65 -7.30 -4.34 -9.73
C ALA A 65 -8.72 -4.23 -10.28
N ASP A 66 -9.69 -4.17 -9.38
CA ASP A 66 -11.07 -3.88 -9.72
C ASP A 66 -11.21 -2.42 -10.18
N PRO A 67 -12.18 -2.12 -11.06
CA PRO A 67 -12.54 -0.74 -11.33
C PRO A 67 -12.96 -0.03 -10.03
N PRO A 68 -12.68 1.28 -9.90
CA PRO A 68 -13.13 2.04 -8.74
C PRO A 68 -14.65 1.91 -8.62
N GLN A 69 -15.11 1.35 -7.50
CA GLN A 69 -16.53 1.30 -7.17
C GLN A 69 -16.95 2.74 -6.84
N THR A 70 -17.87 3.29 -7.64
CA THR A 70 -18.51 4.59 -7.41
C THR A 70 -19.27 4.62 -6.09
#